data_AF-A0A2T2WJV8-F1
#
_entry.id   AF-A0A2T2WJV8-F1
#
_cell.length_a   1.000
_cell.length_b   1.000
_cell.length_c   1.000
_cell.angle_alpha   90.00
_cell.angle_beta   90.00
_cell.angle_gamma   90.00
#
_symmetry.space_group_name_H-M   'P 1'
#
loop_
_entity.id
_entity.type
_entity.pdbx_description
1 polymer ?
#
loop_
_entity_poly.entity_id
_entity_poly.type
_entity_poly.pdbx_seq_one_letter_code
_entity_poly.pdbx_strand_id
1 'polypeptide(L)'
;MDEAILLMRWKDEKGAVHLGVCAGTGKAVSPVDPDMASWETVLQRCRESGESMTNWARRWMAEHAAVEVDPAQWIVPVEVTEVWAAGVTYELSRDAREKETTSAQSLYAKVYEATRPELFWKGLGSQAAGPFEPIGLRPDATWHVPEPELTVVLDDQGAIWGYTIGNDMTARDLEADNPLYLPQAKLFYRSAALGPAMVLADTVDPYALTITCEIWRHEMRIWQAEVTTAHMRRRTDELVAWLGRAWPIAPFSAVMTGAGLVPPDDVALEDGDEVRIEILPIGVLVNHARRIEPSWVAVVKPPQRVVRIDPRDTVAVSLGSLEPGHWINEYNVTVRDPIPFGHKVALVPMAVGDAVVKYGEQIGVASRPIAAGDHVHTHNVESVRGRGDLSVEGSEQS
;
A
#
# COMPACT_ATOMS: atom_id res chain seq x y z
N MET A 1 10.12 -20.89 -26.83
CA MET A 1 9.55 -19.80 -26.02
C MET A 1 10.68 -18.83 -25.78
N ASP A 2 10.44 -17.55 -26.06
CA ASP A 2 11.40 -16.51 -25.73
C ASP A 2 11.60 -16.46 -24.21
N GLU A 3 12.76 -15.99 -23.77
CA GLU A 3 13.11 -15.92 -22.35
C GLU A 3 12.15 -14.95 -21.61
N ALA A 4 11.70 -15.35 -20.42
CA ALA A 4 10.82 -14.54 -19.58
C ALA A 4 11.49 -13.22 -19.17
N ILE A 5 10.72 -12.14 -19.21
CA ILE A 5 11.19 -10.80 -18.84
C ILE A 5 10.59 -10.40 -17.51
N LEU A 6 11.47 -10.02 -16.58
CA LEU A 6 11.13 -9.66 -15.22
C LEU A 6 11.36 -8.16 -14.97
N LEU A 7 10.46 -7.57 -14.20
CA LEU A 7 10.55 -6.24 -13.63
C LEU A 7 10.85 -6.35 -12.13
N MET A 8 11.78 -5.54 -11.64
CA MET A 8 12.22 -5.55 -10.24
C MET A 8 12.36 -4.13 -9.69
N ARG A 9 12.23 -4.02 -8.36
CA ARG A 9 12.47 -2.77 -7.62
C ARG A 9 13.30 -3.08 -6.37
N TRP A 10 14.18 -2.16 -6.02
CA TRP A 10 14.96 -2.26 -4.78
C TRP A 10 15.23 -0.88 -4.20
N LYS A 11 15.61 -0.83 -2.92
CA LYS A 11 16.09 0.37 -2.25
C LYS A 11 17.60 0.29 -2.05
N ASP A 12 18.32 1.35 -2.43
CA ASP A 12 19.74 1.44 -2.07
C ASP A 12 19.93 1.76 -0.57
N GLU A 13 21.18 1.80 -0.13
CA GLU A 13 21.56 2.10 1.27
C GLU A 13 21.06 3.47 1.76
N LYS A 14 20.75 4.40 0.85
CA LYS A 14 20.21 5.73 1.17
C LYS A 14 18.68 5.75 1.15
N GLY A 15 18.04 4.63 0.84
CA GLY A 15 16.60 4.48 0.74
C GLY A 15 16.01 4.96 -0.58
N ALA A 16 16.83 5.30 -1.58
CA ALA A 16 16.33 5.66 -2.90
C ALA A 16 15.85 4.40 -3.64
N VAL A 17 14.70 4.50 -4.28
CA VAL A 17 14.09 3.38 -5.03
C VAL A 17 14.67 3.37 -6.45
N HIS A 18 15.06 2.17 -6.89
CA HIS A 18 15.55 1.90 -8.24
C HIS A 18 14.64 0.88 -8.92
N LEU A 19 14.51 1.00 -10.25
CA LEU A 19 13.82 0.02 -11.09
C LEU A 19 14.86 -0.76 -11.90
N GLY A 20 14.52 -1.98 -12.29
CA GLY A 20 15.39 -2.79 -13.13
C GLY A 20 14.65 -3.85 -13.91
N VAL A 21 15.26 -4.25 -15.02
CA VAL A 21 14.78 -5.35 -15.87
C VAL A 21 15.81 -6.46 -15.93
N CYS A 22 15.33 -7.70 -15.99
CA CYS A 22 16.19 -8.87 -16.14
C CYS A 22 15.49 -9.97 -16.94
N ALA A 23 16.28 -10.91 -17.44
CA ALA A 23 15.81 -12.11 -18.10
C ALA A 23 16.02 -13.33 -17.20
N GLY A 24 15.10 -14.30 -17.27
CA GLY A 24 15.25 -15.56 -16.53
C GLY A 24 14.96 -15.43 -15.03
N THR A 25 15.95 -15.68 -14.16
CA THR A 25 15.76 -15.87 -12.70
C THR A 25 16.14 -14.66 -11.83
N GLY A 26 16.46 -13.52 -12.44
CA GLY A 26 16.57 -12.22 -11.74
C GLY A 26 17.83 -11.96 -10.91
N LYS A 27 18.90 -12.77 -11.02
CA LYS A 27 20.15 -12.52 -10.28
C LYS A 27 20.99 -11.35 -10.80
N ALA A 28 20.89 -11.04 -12.08
CA ALA A 28 21.59 -9.92 -12.72
C ALA A 28 20.54 -9.00 -13.34
N VAL A 29 20.48 -7.76 -12.85
CA VAL A 29 19.43 -6.80 -13.20
C VAL A 29 20.05 -5.61 -13.91
N SER A 30 19.55 -5.25 -15.09
CA SER A 30 19.93 -4.01 -15.77
C SER A 30 19.14 -2.85 -15.16
N PRO A 31 19.77 -1.92 -14.42
CA PRO A 31 19.07 -0.80 -13.81
C PRO A 31 18.47 0.11 -14.86
N VAL A 32 17.26 0.60 -14.60
CA VAL A 32 16.60 1.63 -15.43
C VAL A 32 17.15 3.00 -15.05
N ASP A 33 17.22 3.91 -16.04
CA ASP A 33 17.67 5.28 -15.83
C ASP A 33 16.87 5.99 -14.72
N PRO A 34 17.53 6.66 -13.77
CA PRO A 34 16.87 7.47 -12.74
C PRO A 34 15.85 8.50 -13.27
N ASP A 35 16.00 8.99 -14.50
CA ASP A 35 15.04 9.89 -15.15
C ASP A 35 13.70 9.20 -15.47
N MET A 36 13.63 7.86 -15.38
CA MET A 36 12.43 7.04 -15.45
C MET A 36 12.09 6.50 -14.05
N ALA A 37 11.77 7.42 -13.15
CA ALA A 37 11.63 7.16 -11.71
C ALA A 37 10.48 6.22 -11.29
N SER A 38 9.60 5.81 -12.22
CA SER A 38 8.49 4.88 -11.94
C SER A 38 8.16 4.01 -13.16
N TRP A 39 7.54 2.86 -12.92
CA TRP A 39 7.06 2.03 -14.02
C TRP A 39 5.98 2.70 -14.87
N GLU A 40 5.17 3.59 -14.28
CA GLU A 40 4.22 4.42 -15.02
C GLU A 40 4.94 5.29 -16.06
N THR A 41 6.05 5.92 -15.68
CA THR A 41 6.88 6.71 -16.60
C THR A 41 7.45 5.84 -17.73
N VAL A 42 7.92 4.63 -17.43
CA VAL A 42 8.44 3.70 -18.44
C VAL A 42 7.34 3.27 -19.41
N LEU A 43 6.16 2.88 -18.89
CA LEU A 43 5.01 2.49 -19.70
C LEU A 43 4.54 3.62 -20.61
N GLN A 44 4.47 4.85 -20.10
CA GLN A 44 4.12 6.02 -20.90
C GLN A 44 5.09 6.20 -22.07
N ARG A 45 6.41 6.13 -21.82
CA ARG A 45 7.43 6.23 -22.88
C ARG A 45 7.32 5.12 -23.92
N CYS A 46 7.05 3.88 -23.50
CA CYS A 46 6.81 2.76 -24.41
C CYS A 46 5.61 3.02 -25.32
N ARG A 47 4.51 3.58 -24.78
CA ARG A 47 3.33 3.93 -25.58
C ARG A 47 3.59 5.09 -26.54
N GLU A 48 4.31 6.11 -26.10
CA GLU A 48 4.68 7.27 -26.94
C GLU A 48 5.57 6.84 -28.12
N SER A 49 6.44 5.85 -27.93
CA SER A 49 7.29 5.29 -29.00
C SER A 49 6.60 4.21 -29.84
N GLY A 50 5.47 3.66 -29.38
CA GLY A 50 4.82 2.49 -29.98
C GLY A 50 5.57 1.17 -29.76
N GLU A 51 6.52 1.13 -28.82
CA GLU A 51 7.29 -0.04 -28.43
C GLU A 51 6.55 -0.83 -27.34
N SER A 52 6.54 -2.16 -27.40
CA SER A 52 6.03 -2.97 -26.28
C SER A 52 7.00 -2.95 -25.11
N MET A 53 6.49 -3.12 -23.88
CA MET A 53 7.32 -3.19 -22.68
C MET A 53 8.39 -4.29 -22.78
N THR A 54 8.03 -5.44 -23.38
CA THR A 54 8.94 -6.56 -23.61
C THR A 54 10.07 -6.21 -24.58
N ASN A 55 9.77 -5.54 -25.69
CA ASN A 55 10.79 -5.12 -26.65
C ASN A 55 11.70 -4.04 -26.06
N TRP A 56 11.11 -3.06 -25.37
CA TRP A 56 11.85 -2.03 -24.64
C TRP A 56 12.82 -2.67 -23.63
N ALA A 57 12.35 -3.60 -22.80
CA ALA A 57 13.17 -4.26 -21.78
C ALA A 57 14.30 -5.09 -22.41
N ARG A 58 14.04 -5.83 -23.49
CA ARG A 58 15.07 -6.58 -24.21
C ARG A 58 16.15 -5.67 -24.78
N ARG A 59 15.76 -4.57 -25.41
CA ARG A 59 16.69 -3.56 -25.92
C ARG A 59 17.47 -2.92 -24.77
N TRP A 60 16.80 -2.56 -23.69
CA TRP A 60 17.41 -1.96 -22.50
C TRP A 60 18.52 -2.85 -21.93
N MET A 61 18.25 -4.15 -21.73
CA MET A 61 19.24 -5.11 -21.25
C MET A 61 20.40 -5.33 -22.22
N ALA A 62 20.17 -5.22 -23.53
CA ALA A 62 21.24 -5.31 -24.53
C ALA A 62 22.16 -4.07 -24.52
N GLU A 63 21.63 -2.91 -24.13
CA GLU A 63 22.35 -1.64 -24.10
C GLU A 63 23.00 -1.33 -22.73
N HIS A 64 22.50 -1.93 -21.64
CA HIS A 64 22.88 -1.59 -20.27
C HIS A 64 23.36 -2.82 -19.50
N ALA A 65 24.55 -2.71 -18.90
CA ALA A 65 25.14 -3.77 -18.10
C ALA A 65 24.27 -4.12 -16.88
N ALA A 66 24.17 -5.41 -16.61
CA ALA A 66 23.48 -5.92 -15.43
C ALA A 66 24.37 -5.79 -14.17
N VAL A 67 23.72 -5.57 -13.03
CA VAL A 67 24.34 -5.54 -11.70
C VAL A 67 23.70 -6.60 -10.81
N GLU A 68 24.46 -7.09 -9.84
CA GLU A 68 23.90 -7.90 -8.76
C GLU A 68 23.28 -6.97 -7.71
N VAL A 69 22.07 -7.31 -7.28
CA VAL A 69 21.33 -6.58 -6.24
C VAL A 69 21.15 -7.50 -5.06
N ASP A 70 21.48 -7.03 -3.86
CA ASP A 70 21.26 -7.79 -2.63
C ASP A 70 19.76 -8.06 -2.45
N PRO A 71 19.32 -9.33 -2.31
CA PRO A 71 17.92 -9.66 -2.07
C PRO A 71 17.30 -8.93 -0.87
N ALA A 72 18.10 -8.58 0.15
CA ALA A 72 17.63 -7.81 1.31
C ALA A 72 17.19 -6.38 0.95
N GLN A 73 17.56 -5.88 -0.23
CA GLN A 73 17.17 -4.57 -0.74
C GLN A 73 15.89 -4.60 -1.58
N TRP A 74 15.42 -5.78 -1.98
CA TRP A 74 14.26 -5.93 -2.85
C TRP A 74 12.99 -5.43 -2.16
N ILE A 75 12.12 -4.81 -2.94
CA ILE A 75 10.80 -4.35 -2.50
C ILE A 75 9.74 -4.89 -3.47
N VAL A 76 8.46 -4.62 -3.20
CA VAL A 76 7.37 -4.97 -4.13
C VAL A 76 7.72 -4.47 -5.55
N PRO A 77 7.70 -5.35 -6.57
CA PRO A 77 8.32 -5.09 -7.87
C PRO A 77 7.61 -4.04 -8.72
N VAL A 78 6.40 -3.63 -8.32
CA VAL A 78 5.60 -2.57 -8.96
C VAL A 78 4.97 -1.68 -7.89
N GLU A 79 4.67 -0.42 -8.20
CA GLU A 79 3.88 0.52 -7.39
C GLU A 79 2.40 0.09 -7.26
N VAL A 80 2.15 -1.08 -6.67
CA VAL A 80 0.80 -1.61 -6.49
C VAL A 80 -0.05 -0.64 -5.65
N THR A 81 -1.21 -0.26 -6.16
CA THR A 81 -2.12 0.70 -5.52
C THR A 81 -3.08 0.01 -4.58
N GLU A 82 -3.72 -1.05 -5.06
CA GLU A 82 -4.69 -1.87 -4.35
C GLU A 82 -4.44 -3.36 -4.60
N VAL A 83 -4.84 -4.18 -3.63
CA VAL A 83 -4.79 -5.64 -3.72
C VAL A 83 -6.19 -6.18 -3.57
N TRP A 84 -6.61 -6.96 -4.56
CA TRP A 84 -7.79 -7.81 -4.55
C TRP A 84 -7.38 -9.27 -4.50
N ALA A 85 -8.27 -10.14 -4.06
CA ALA A 85 -8.07 -11.57 -4.10
C ALA A 85 -9.36 -12.29 -4.51
N ALA A 86 -9.19 -13.46 -5.11
CA ALA A 86 -10.25 -14.36 -5.51
C ALA A 86 -10.15 -15.66 -4.71
N GLY A 87 -11.28 -16.15 -4.21
CA GLY A 87 -11.32 -17.44 -3.52
C GLY A 87 -11.92 -18.55 -4.37
N VAL A 88 -11.69 -19.80 -3.93
CA VAL A 88 -12.31 -21.01 -4.51
C VAL A 88 -12.06 -21.17 -6.02
N THR A 89 -10.81 -20.93 -6.45
CA THR A 89 -10.41 -21.03 -7.86
C THR A 89 -9.71 -22.36 -8.20
N TYR A 90 -9.41 -23.20 -7.21
CA TYR A 90 -8.86 -24.55 -7.33
C TYR A 90 -9.73 -25.58 -6.61
N GLU A 91 -9.69 -26.84 -7.05
CA GLU A 91 -10.41 -27.95 -6.39
C GLU A 91 -9.90 -28.23 -4.97
N LEU A 92 -8.59 -28.19 -4.76
CA LEU A 92 -7.97 -28.47 -3.47
C LEU A 92 -8.30 -27.43 -2.40
N SER A 93 -8.42 -26.15 -2.77
CA SER A 93 -8.81 -25.11 -1.81
C SER A 93 -10.29 -25.16 -1.45
N ARG A 94 -11.16 -25.64 -2.36
CA ARG A 94 -12.54 -26.01 -2.00
C ARG A 94 -12.53 -27.11 -0.94
N ASP A 95 -11.82 -28.22 -1.18
CA ASP A 95 -11.84 -29.39 -0.30
C ASP A 95 -11.26 -29.11 1.10
N ALA A 96 -10.28 -28.19 1.21
CA ALA A 96 -9.77 -27.74 2.50
C ALA A 96 -10.87 -27.00 3.30
N ARG A 97 -11.56 -26.02 2.68
CA ARG A 97 -12.63 -25.24 3.31
C ARG A 97 -13.88 -26.07 3.64
N GLU A 98 -14.12 -27.15 2.90
CA GLU A 98 -15.20 -28.11 3.19
C GLU A 98 -15.00 -28.89 4.50
N LYS A 99 -13.76 -29.04 4.98
CA LYS A 99 -13.47 -29.76 6.24
C LYS A 99 -13.66 -28.90 7.49
N GLU A 100 -13.71 -27.58 7.36
CA GLU A 100 -13.60 -26.64 8.49
C GLU A 100 -14.94 -26.40 9.25
N THR A 101 -16.13 -26.41 8.62
CA THR A 101 -17.47 -26.43 9.32
C THR A 101 -18.65 -26.90 8.45
N THR A 102 -19.69 -27.51 9.06
CA THR A 102 -20.88 -28.04 8.35
C THR A 102 -21.78 -26.99 7.69
N SER A 103 -21.80 -25.74 8.20
CA SER A 103 -22.60 -24.64 7.62
C SER A 103 -21.91 -23.93 6.46
N ALA A 104 -20.57 -23.81 6.49
CA ALA A 104 -19.76 -23.19 5.44
C ALA A 104 -19.58 -24.10 4.22
N GLN A 105 -19.65 -25.43 4.40
CA GLN A 105 -19.64 -26.45 3.35
C GLN A 105 -20.57 -26.13 2.17
N SER A 106 -21.76 -25.58 2.44
CA SER A 106 -22.74 -25.28 1.38
C SER A 106 -22.46 -24.00 0.58
N LEU A 107 -21.60 -23.09 1.08
CA LEU A 107 -21.35 -21.79 0.46
C LEU A 107 -20.20 -21.84 -0.52
N TYR A 108 -19.04 -22.37 -0.11
CA TYR A 108 -17.86 -22.46 -0.98
C TYR A 108 -18.09 -23.41 -2.16
N ALA A 109 -18.77 -24.54 -1.96
CA ALA A 109 -19.17 -25.44 -3.05
C ALA A 109 -20.09 -24.73 -4.07
N LYS A 110 -21.03 -23.89 -3.61
CA LYS A 110 -21.91 -23.10 -4.49
C LYS A 110 -21.11 -22.10 -5.32
N VAL A 111 -20.12 -21.41 -4.73
CA VAL A 111 -19.29 -20.44 -5.46
C VAL A 111 -18.42 -21.15 -6.51
N TYR A 112 -17.87 -22.32 -6.18
CA TYR A 112 -17.05 -23.09 -7.13
C TYR A 112 -17.81 -23.31 -8.44
N GLU A 113 -19.07 -23.75 -8.37
CA GLU A 113 -19.91 -24.04 -9.54
C GLU A 113 -20.66 -22.83 -10.12
N ALA A 114 -20.74 -21.71 -9.40
CA ALA A 114 -21.50 -20.53 -9.83
C ALA A 114 -20.91 -19.85 -11.07
N THR A 115 -21.65 -18.98 -11.75
CA THR A 115 -21.05 -18.11 -12.78
C THR A 115 -20.21 -16.99 -12.17
N ARG A 116 -20.63 -16.47 -11.00
CA ARG A 116 -19.97 -15.36 -10.30
C ARG A 116 -18.85 -15.91 -9.40
N PRO A 117 -17.59 -15.45 -9.56
CA PRO A 117 -16.51 -15.80 -8.64
C PRO A 117 -16.62 -15.04 -7.32
N GLU A 118 -15.96 -15.55 -6.29
CA GLU A 118 -15.65 -14.78 -5.08
C GLU A 118 -14.54 -13.77 -5.41
N LEU A 119 -14.77 -12.51 -5.08
CA LEU A 119 -13.78 -11.43 -5.15
C LEU A 119 -13.90 -10.62 -3.86
N PHE A 120 -12.77 -10.33 -3.22
CA PHE A 120 -12.72 -9.50 -2.02
C PHE A 120 -11.53 -8.56 -2.05
N TRP A 121 -11.71 -7.40 -1.44
CA TRP A 121 -10.63 -6.46 -1.20
C TRP A 121 -9.66 -7.06 -0.20
N LYS A 122 -8.36 -6.97 -0.45
CA LYS A 122 -7.29 -7.48 0.43
C LYS A 122 -6.47 -6.38 1.09
N GLY A 123 -6.43 -5.17 0.52
CA GLY A 123 -5.79 -4.04 1.16
C GLY A 123 -5.26 -3.01 0.18
N LEU A 124 -4.64 -1.96 0.74
CA LEU A 124 -3.82 -1.04 -0.05
C LEU A 124 -2.49 -1.73 -0.40
N GLY A 125 -1.96 -1.52 -1.60
CA GLY A 125 -0.65 -2.07 -1.96
C GLY A 125 0.48 -1.54 -1.08
N SER A 126 0.34 -0.33 -0.53
CA SER A 126 1.26 0.24 0.48
C SER A 126 1.32 -0.53 1.81
N GLN A 127 0.36 -1.42 2.06
CA GLN A 127 0.32 -2.28 3.25
C GLN A 127 0.78 -3.71 2.96
N ALA A 128 1.00 -4.07 1.69
CA ALA A 128 1.55 -5.38 1.33
C ALA A 128 3.03 -5.46 1.76
N ALA A 129 3.45 -6.62 2.27
CA ALA A 129 4.84 -6.94 2.51
C ALA A 129 5.58 -7.17 1.19
N GLY A 130 6.78 -6.60 1.06
CA GLY A 130 7.73 -6.99 0.03
C GLY A 130 8.51 -8.25 0.41
N PRO A 131 9.49 -8.66 -0.41
CA PRO A 131 10.42 -9.71 -0.07
C PRO A 131 11.15 -9.41 1.25
N PHE A 132 11.34 -10.44 2.07
CA PHE A 132 11.98 -10.44 3.39
C PHE A 132 11.32 -9.55 4.46
N GLU A 133 10.28 -8.78 4.09
CA GLU A 133 9.49 -8.04 5.06
C GLU A 133 8.58 -8.97 5.88
N PRO A 134 8.25 -8.60 7.13
CA PRO A 134 7.40 -9.42 7.97
C PRO A 134 5.94 -9.44 7.51
N ILE A 135 5.33 -10.62 7.56
CA ILE A 135 3.89 -10.86 7.40
C ILE A 135 3.22 -10.97 8.77
N GLY A 136 1.99 -10.47 8.88
CA GLY A 136 1.31 -10.33 10.16
C GLY A 136 0.67 -11.62 10.68
N LEU A 137 0.74 -11.83 11.98
CA LEU A 137 -0.13 -12.77 12.72
C LEU A 137 -1.00 -11.95 13.67
N ARG A 138 -2.31 -12.05 13.57
CA ARG A 138 -3.22 -11.32 14.46
C ARG A 138 -3.09 -11.82 15.90
N PRO A 139 -3.22 -10.94 16.91
CA PRO A 139 -3.14 -11.34 18.32
C PRO A 139 -4.39 -12.07 18.82
N ASP A 140 -5.52 -11.91 18.12
CA ASP A 140 -6.82 -12.49 18.45
C ASP A 140 -7.17 -13.74 17.63
N ALA A 141 -6.21 -14.26 16.85
CA ALA A 141 -6.32 -15.50 16.10
C ALA A 141 -5.17 -16.46 16.42
N THR A 142 -5.48 -17.74 16.33
CA THR A 142 -4.62 -18.87 16.71
C THR A 142 -4.17 -19.67 15.50
N TRP A 143 -4.92 -19.64 14.40
CA TRP A 143 -4.62 -20.42 13.21
C TRP A 143 -4.43 -19.51 11.99
N HIS A 144 -3.16 -19.24 11.66
CA HIS A 144 -2.78 -18.49 10.47
C HIS A 144 -2.09 -19.39 9.46
N VAL A 145 -2.45 -19.23 8.19
CA VAL A 145 -1.79 -19.94 7.10
C VAL A 145 -1.41 -18.97 5.98
N PRO A 146 -0.28 -19.22 5.28
CA PRO A 146 -0.03 -18.61 3.99
C PRO A 146 -0.93 -19.25 2.93
N GLU A 147 -1.36 -18.44 1.97
CA GLU A 147 -2.06 -18.90 0.77
C GLU A 147 -1.23 -18.45 -0.44
N PRO A 148 -0.42 -19.34 -1.03
CA PRO A 148 0.49 -19.01 -2.12
C PRO A 148 -0.26 -18.93 -3.46
N GLU A 149 -0.13 -17.79 -4.15
CA GLU A 149 -0.93 -17.50 -5.35
C GLU A 149 -0.11 -16.89 -6.48
N LEU A 150 -0.47 -17.26 -7.72
CA LEU A 150 -0.14 -16.41 -8.86
C LEU A 150 -0.97 -15.13 -8.74
N THR A 151 -0.33 -13.97 -8.82
CA THR A 151 -1.01 -12.67 -8.70
C THR A 151 -0.91 -11.91 -10.01
N VAL A 152 -2.04 -11.50 -10.55
CA VAL A 152 -2.11 -10.62 -11.74
C VAL A 152 -1.77 -9.20 -11.32
N VAL A 153 -0.94 -8.51 -12.10
CA VAL A 153 -0.73 -7.06 -11.97
C VAL A 153 -1.28 -6.40 -13.22
N LEU A 154 -2.14 -5.40 -13.03
CA LEU A 154 -2.73 -4.62 -14.11
C LEU A 154 -1.84 -3.42 -14.47
N ASP A 155 -1.91 -2.92 -15.70
CA ASP A 155 -1.27 -1.66 -16.07
C ASP A 155 -2.12 -0.46 -15.62
N ASP A 156 -1.67 0.74 -15.94
CA ASP A 156 -2.38 2.00 -15.70
C ASP A 156 -3.68 2.17 -16.52
N GLN A 157 -4.00 1.23 -17.39
CA GLN A 157 -5.26 1.16 -18.16
C GLN A 157 -6.15 -0.02 -17.73
N GLY A 158 -5.74 -0.79 -16.73
CA GLY A 158 -6.48 -1.95 -16.22
C GLY A 158 -6.34 -3.22 -17.07
N ALA A 159 -5.42 -3.25 -18.03
CA ALA A 159 -5.10 -4.45 -18.79
C ALA A 159 -4.11 -5.33 -18.02
N ILE A 160 -4.13 -6.65 -18.25
CA ILE A 160 -3.16 -7.57 -17.64
C ILE A 160 -1.77 -7.22 -18.15
N TRP A 161 -0.91 -6.76 -17.24
CA TRP A 161 0.45 -6.35 -17.56
C TRP A 161 1.46 -7.47 -17.31
N GLY A 162 1.28 -8.18 -16.21
CA GLY A 162 2.19 -9.22 -15.77
C GLY A 162 1.68 -10.02 -14.60
N TYR A 163 2.56 -10.87 -14.09
CA TYR A 163 2.28 -11.73 -12.95
C TYR A 163 3.39 -11.61 -11.90
N THR A 164 3.03 -11.65 -10.63
CA THR A 164 3.97 -11.74 -9.49
C THR A 164 3.52 -12.85 -8.54
N ILE A 165 4.30 -13.15 -7.51
CA ILE A 165 3.90 -14.09 -6.45
C ILE A 165 3.12 -13.30 -5.40
N GLY A 166 2.01 -13.86 -4.95
CA GLY A 166 1.22 -13.35 -3.84
C GLY A 166 1.18 -14.32 -2.67
N ASN A 167 1.12 -13.77 -1.47
CA ASN A 167 0.75 -14.50 -0.25
C ASN A 167 -0.51 -13.87 0.36
N ASP A 168 -1.65 -14.56 0.28
CA ASP A 168 -2.92 -14.16 0.88
C ASP A 168 -3.03 -14.71 2.32
N MET A 169 -2.33 -14.08 3.27
CA MET A 169 -2.34 -14.55 4.66
C MET A 169 -3.74 -14.54 5.26
N THR A 170 -4.06 -15.63 5.95
CA THR A 170 -5.44 -15.87 6.40
C THR A 170 -5.47 -16.37 7.83
N ALA A 171 -6.28 -15.72 8.67
CA ALA A 171 -6.65 -16.23 10.00
C ALA A 171 -7.85 -17.17 9.87
N ARG A 172 -7.58 -18.46 9.71
CA ARG A 172 -8.55 -19.49 9.30
C ARG A 172 -9.53 -19.85 10.39
N ASP A 173 -9.15 -19.72 11.65
CA ASP A 173 -10.07 -19.87 12.77
C ASP A 173 -11.18 -18.80 12.74
N LEU A 174 -10.86 -17.56 12.39
CA LEU A 174 -11.87 -16.51 12.21
C LEU A 174 -12.75 -16.76 10.98
N GLU A 175 -12.16 -17.18 9.85
CA GLU A 175 -12.91 -17.50 8.62
C GLU A 175 -13.88 -18.68 8.85
N ALA A 176 -13.42 -19.74 9.51
CA ALA A 176 -14.18 -20.94 9.79
C ALA A 176 -15.31 -20.73 10.80
N ASP A 177 -15.11 -19.85 11.79
CA ASP A 177 -16.13 -19.55 12.81
C ASP A 177 -17.37 -18.88 12.19
N ASN A 178 -17.15 -17.89 11.31
CA ASN A 178 -18.25 -17.22 10.62
C ASN A 178 -17.81 -16.64 9.28
N PRO A 179 -18.48 -16.95 8.15
CA PRO A 179 -18.13 -16.38 6.85
C PRO A 179 -18.25 -14.85 6.80
N LEU A 180 -19.02 -14.22 7.70
CA LEU A 180 -19.07 -12.77 7.81
C LEU A 180 -17.83 -12.15 8.48
N TYR A 181 -16.95 -12.98 9.05
CA TYR A 181 -15.65 -12.56 9.59
C TYR A 181 -14.53 -12.62 8.55
N LEU A 182 -14.82 -13.03 7.30
CA LEU A 182 -13.85 -13.03 6.20
C LEU A 182 -13.09 -11.69 6.09
N PRO A 183 -13.72 -10.50 6.20
CA PRO A 183 -12.97 -9.25 6.21
C PRO A 183 -11.94 -9.19 7.34
N GLN A 184 -12.23 -9.67 8.54
CA GLN A 184 -11.26 -9.68 9.65
C GLN A 184 -10.18 -10.75 9.46
N ALA A 185 -10.55 -11.89 8.87
CA ALA A 185 -9.66 -13.01 8.57
C ALA A 185 -8.67 -12.72 7.44
N LYS A 186 -9.03 -11.82 6.50
CA LYS A 186 -8.21 -11.48 5.33
C LYS A 186 -7.66 -10.04 5.38
N LEU A 187 -8.30 -9.10 6.08
CA LEU A 187 -7.86 -7.69 6.19
C LEU A 187 -7.26 -7.43 7.57
N PHE A 188 -5.94 -7.47 7.64
CA PHE A 188 -5.18 -7.03 8.81
C PHE A 188 -3.80 -6.54 8.36
N TYR A 189 -3.07 -5.88 9.26
CA TYR A 189 -1.79 -5.27 8.91
C TYR A 189 -0.79 -6.35 8.45
N ARG A 190 -0.20 -6.17 7.26
CA ARG A 190 0.69 -7.13 6.59
C ARG A 190 0.04 -8.50 6.33
N SER A 191 -1.26 -8.51 6.01
CA SER A 191 -1.97 -9.73 5.59
C SER A 191 -1.74 -10.12 4.12
N ALA A 192 -1.04 -9.29 3.34
CA ALA A 192 -0.68 -9.59 1.97
C ALA A 192 0.84 -9.44 1.78
N ALA A 193 1.45 -10.29 0.96
CA ALA A 193 2.81 -10.10 0.47
C ALA A 193 2.88 -10.27 -1.04
N LEU A 194 3.80 -9.55 -1.70
CA LEU A 194 3.98 -9.51 -3.15
C LEU A 194 5.47 -9.48 -3.53
N GLY A 195 5.87 -10.20 -4.58
CA GLY A 195 7.23 -10.14 -5.13
C GLY A 195 7.76 -11.50 -5.59
N PRO A 196 9.09 -11.70 -5.69
CA PRO A 196 10.14 -10.68 -5.62
C PRO A 196 10.25 -9.87 -6.92
N ALA A 197 9.81 -10.42 -8.04
CA ALA A 197 9.77 -9.78 -9.35
C ALA A 197 8.36 -9.84 -9.93
N MET A 198 8.13 -9.11 -11.03
CA MET A 198 6.95 -9.28 -11.87
C MET A 198 7.38 -9.75 -13.25
N VAL A 199 6.83 -10.85 -13.74
CA VAL A 199 7.04 -11.32 -15.11
C VAL A 199 6.05 -10.67 -16.07
N LEU A 200 6.50 -10.22 -17.23
CA LEU A 200 5.64 -9.64 -18.26
C LEU A 200 4.73 -10.71 -18.89
N ALA A 201 3.44 -10.37 -19.04
CA ALA A 201 2.39 -11.34 -19.37
C ALA A 201 2.56 -12.01 -20.74
N ASP A 202 3.17 -11.33 -21.71
CA ASP A 202 3.43 -11.85 -23.06
C ASP A 202 4.68 -12.75 -23.14
N THR A 203 5.39 -12.96 -22.02
CA THR A 203 6.62 -13.76 -21.97
C THR A 203 6.47 -15.10 -21.25
N VAL A 204 5.28 -15.39 -20.70
CA VAL A 204 4.97 -16.64 -20.00
C VAL A 204 3.53 -17.11 -20.27
N ASP A 205 3.29 -18.41 -20.16
CA ASP A 205 1.93 -18.96 -20.06
C ASP A 205 1.53 -19.04 -18.57
N PRO A 206 0.58 -18.22 -18.09
CA PRO A 206 0.18 -18.21 -16.68
C PRO A 206 -0.50 -19.52 -16.23
N TYR A 207 -0.91 -20.39 -17.16
CA TYR A 207 -1.57 -21.67 -16.88
C TYR A 207 -0.62 -22.87 -16.97
N ALA A 208 0.69 -22.63 -17.10
CA ALA A 208 1.72 -23.65 -17.16
C ALA A 208 2.85 -23.40 -16.16
N LEU A 209 2.53 -22.79 -15.01
CA LEU A 209 3.47 -22.49 -13.94
C LEU A 209 3.31 -23.49 -12.78
N THR A 210 4.37 -23.68 -12.01
CA THR A 210 4.34 -24.43 -10.75
C THR A 210 4.51 -23.46 -9.60
N ILE A 211 3.64 -23.59 -8.60
CA ILE A 211 3.70 -22.87 -7.33
C ILE A 211 4.16 -23.87 -6.27
N THR A 212 5.29 -23.58 -5.64
CA THR A 212 5.80 -24.34 -4.49
C THR A 212 5.72 -23.46 -3.26
N CYS A 213 5.30 -24.02 -2.13
CA CYS A 213 5.32 -23.32 -0.85
C CYS A 213 6.01 -24.18 0.21
N GLU A 214 6.88 -23.55 1.00
CA GLU A 214 7.55 -24.15 2.14
C GLU A 214 7.33 -23.30 3.39
N ILE A 215 7.19 -23.96 4.54
CA ILE A 215 7.19 -23.31 5.86
C ILE A 215 8.37 -23.86 6.66
N TRP A 216 9.17 -22.95 7.18
CA TRP A 216 10.38 -23.23 7.95
C TRP A 216 10.24 -22.67 9.36
N ARG A 217 10.58 -23.49 10.35
CA ARG A 217 10.57 -23.15 11.77
C ARG A 217 11.90 -23.54 12.39
N HIS A 218 12.62 -22.59 12.98
CA HIS A 218 13.95 -22.84 13.57
C HIS A 218 14.89 -23.59 12.60
N GLU A 219 14.99 -23.11 11.35
CA GLU A 219 15.78 -23.72 10.26
C GLU A 219 15.34 -25.13 9.82
N MET A 220 14.23 -25.65 10.35
CA MET A 220 13.64 -26.91 9.94
C MET A 220 12.43 -26.68 9.04
N ARG A 221 12.41 -27.30 7.85
CA ARG A 221 11.23 -27.27 6.98
C ARG A 221 10.14 -28.17 7.55
N ILE A 222 9.09 -27.56 8.09
CA ILE A 222 7.97 -28.26 8.74
C ILE A 222 6.87 -28.64 7.75
N TRP A 223 6.78 -27.94 6.61
CA TRP A 223 5.80 -28.23 5.58
C TRP A 223 6.30 -27.82 4.20
N GLN A 224 5.88 -28.57 3.18
CA GLN A 224 6.11 -28.28 1.77
C GLN A 224 4.97 -28.85 0.94
N ALA A 225 4.52 -28.09 -0.06
CA ALA A 225 3.64 -28.59 -1.11
C ALA A 225 3.89 -27.87 -2.44
N GLU A 226 3.42 -28.47 -3.54
CA GLU A 226 3.47 -27.90 -4.88
C GLU A 226 2.13 -28.10 -5.62
N VAL A 227 1.77 -27.15 -6.48
CA VAL A 227 0.61 -27.22 -7.37
C VAL A 227 0.94 -26.56 -8.70
N THR A 228 0.32 -27.01 -9.79
CA THR A 228 0.42 -26.32 -11.08
C THR A 228 -0.78 -25.39 -11.31
N THR A 229 -0.52 -24.23 -11.91
CA THR A 229 -1.57 -23.28 -12.33
C THR A 229 -2.45 -23.82 -13.46
N ALA A 230 -2.09 -24.95 -14.07
CA ALA A 230 -2.97 -25.67 -14.99
C ALA A 230 -4.27 -26.17 -14.33
N HIS A 231 -4.28 -26.29 -12.99
CA HIS A 231 -5.46 -26.64 -12.21
C HIS A 231 -6.32 -25.44 -11.81
N MET A 232 -5.94 -24.22 -12.18
CA MET A 232 -6.73 -23.02 -11.95
C MET A 232 -8.02 -23.10 -12.78
N ARG A 233 -9.17 -23.21 -12.11
CA ARG A 233 -10.47 -23.31 -12.79
C ARG A 233 -10.88 -21.97 -13.39
N ARG A 234 -10.67 -20.88 -12.65
CA ARG A 234 -11.07 -19.52 -13.05
C ARG A 234 -9.93 -18.86 -13.79
N ARG A 235 -10.21 -18.35 -14.99
CA ARG A 235 -9.17 -17.70 -15.78
C ARG A 235 -8.87 -16.30 -15.26
N THR A 236 -7.63 -15.84 -15.42
CA THR A 236 -7.17 -14.53 -14.96
C THR A 236 -7.95 -13.39 -15.62
N ASP A 237 -8.23 -13.48 -16.91
CA ASP A 237 -9.04 -12.54 -17.67
C ASP A 237 -10.50 -12.51 -17.21
N GLU A 238 -11.06 -13.66 -16.82
CA GLU A 238 -12.40 -13.75 -16.23
C GLU A 238 -12.48 -12.98 -14.89
N LEU A 239 -11.50 -13.18 -14.00
CA LEU A 239 -11.46 -12.51 -12.69
C LEU A 239 -11.35 -10.99 -12.84
N VAL A 240 -10.43 -10.52 -13.68
CA VAL A 240 -10.25 -9.09 -13.98
C VAL A 240 -11.52 -8.49 -14.61
N ALA A 241 -12.16 -9.22 -15.53
CA ALA A 241 -13.42 -8.78 -16.13
C ALA A 241 -14.55 -8.66 -15.11
N TRP A 242 -14.64 -9.55 -14.11
CA TRP A 242 -15.62 -9.46 -13.02
C TRP A 242 -15.35 -8.27 -12.10
N LEU A 243 -14.10 -8.03 -11.73
CA LEU A 243 -13.69 -6.88 -10.93
C LEU A 243 -14.09 -5.57 -11.63
N GLY A 244 -13.72 -5.41 -12.89
CA GLY A 244 -13.98 -4.20 -13.69
C GLY A 244 -15.44 -3.92 -14.04
N ARG A 245 -16.42 -4.78 -13.65
CA ARG A 245 -17.84 -4.54 -13.99
C ARG A 245 -18.44 -3.34 -13.28
N ALA A 246 -18.00 -3.08 -12.05
CA ALA A 246 -18.54 -2.02 -11.20
C ALA A 246 -17.50 -1.42 -10.26
N TRP A 247 -16.24 -1.85 -10.34
CA TRP A 247 -15.13 -1.23 -9.61
C TRP A 247 -14.25 -0.44 -10.59
N PRO A 248 -13.94 0.84 -10.31
CA PRO A 248 -12.93 1.56 -11.07
C PRO A 248 -11.56 0.97 -10.73
N ILE A 249 -10.99 0.24 -11.69
CA ILE A 249 -9.65 -0.35 -11.53
C ILE A 249 -8.63 0.79 -11.41
N ALA A 250 -7.93 0.83 -10.28
CA ALA A 250 -6.82 1.76 -10.10
C ALA A 250 -5.61 1.32 -10.95
N PRO A 251 -4.75 2.26 -11.39
CA PRO A 251 -3.48 1.90 -12.02
C PRO A 251 -2.69 0.93 -11.14
N PHE A 252 -2.12 -0.12 -11.73
CA PHE A 252 -1.29 -1.08 -10.98
C PHE A 252 -2.02 -1.86 -9.87
N SER A 253 -3.35 -2.05 -9.98
CA SER A 253 -4.07 -2.98 -9.11
C SER A 253 -3.49 -4.40 -9.23
N ALA A 254 -3.33 -5.08 -8.10
CA ALA A 254 -2.98 -6.50 -8.03
C ALA A 254 -4.22 -7.35 -7.74
N VAL A 255 -4.36 -8.50 -8.41
CA VAL A 255 -5.45 -9.47 -8.22
C VAL A 255 -4.86 -10.85 -7.96
N MET A 256 -4.89 -11.28 -6.70
CA MET A 256 -4.47 -12.63 -6.29
C MET A 256 -5.53 -13.64 -6.76
N THR A 257 -5.09 -14.73 -7.40
CA THR A 257 -5.97 -15.58 -8.24
C THR A 257 -6.55 -16.80 -7.51
N GLY A 258 -6.37 -16.88 -6.20
CA GLY A 258 -6.77 -17.96 -5.31
C GLY A 258 -5.70 -19.04 -5.19
N ALA A 259 -5.54 -19.55 -3.97
CA ALA A 259 -4.55 -20.58 -3.68
C ALA A 259 -5.01 -21.99 -4.10
N GLY A 260 -4.07 -22.74 -4.67
CA GLY A 260 -4.20 -24.19 -4.88
C GLY A 260 -3.58 -25.02 -3.75
N LEU A 261 -2.84 -24.37 -2.84
CA LEU A 261 -2.18 -24.99 -1.69
C LEU A 261 -2.71 -24.37 -0.40
N VAL A 262 -3.04 -25.22 0.56
CA VAL A 262 -3.40 -24.81 1.92
C VAL A 262 -2.70 -25.77 2.88
N PRO A 263 -1.91 -25.27 3.84
CA PRO A 263 -1.39 -26.10 4.92
C PRO A 263 -2.53 -26.74 5.74
N PRO A 264 -2.34 -27.97 6.22
CA PRO A 264 -3.30 -28.60 7.12
C PRO A 264 -3.37 -27.89 8.48
N ASP A 265 -4.43 -28.17 9.25
CA ASP A 265 -4.77 -27.48 10.51
C ASP A 265 -3.68 -27.61 11.60
N ASP A 266 -2.84 -28.64 11.53
CA ASP A 266 -1.70 -28.86 12.43
C ASP A 266 -0.44 -28.06 12.02
N VAL A 267 -0.49 -27.33 10.92
CA VAL A 267 0.58 -26.46 10.39
C VAL A 267 0.13 -25.00 10.45
N ALA A 268 -0.09 -24.50 11.66
CA ALA A 268 -0.32 -23.07 11.92
C ALA A 268 1.02 -22.33 12.01
N LEU A 269 1.08 -21.12 11.43
CA LEU A 269 2.24 -20.25 11.55
C LEU A 269 2.45 -19.75 12.97
N GLU A 270 3.70 -19.80 13.42
CA GLU A 270 4.20 -19.24 14.67
C GLU A 270 5.06 -17.99 14.41
N ASP A 271 5.27 -17.19 15.46
CA ASP A 271 6.16 -16.03 15.39
C ASP A 271 7.59 -16.48 15.05
N GLY A 272 8.20 -15.85 14.04
CA GLY A 272 9.53 -16.20 13.54
C GLY A 272 9.56 -17.26 12.45
N ASP A 273 8.45 -17.93 12.14
CA ASP A 273 8.39 -18.86 11.00
C ASP A 273 8.71 -18.13 9.68
N GLU A 274 9.38 -18.82 8.78
CA GLU A 274 9.69 -18.33 7.44
C GLU A 274 8.83 -19.04 6.40
N VAL A 275 8.15 -18.27 5.56
CA VAL A 275 7.37 -18.76 4.43
C VAL A 275 8.14 -18.48 3.14
N ARG A 276 8.36 -19.52 2.34
CA ARG A 276 8.94 -19.39 0.99
C ARG A 276 7.93 -19.81 -0.05
N ILE A 277 7.62 -18.93 -0.99
CA ILE A 277 6.73 -19.22 -2.11
C ILE A 277 7.53 -19.05 -3.40
N GLU A 278 7.65 -20.12 -4.17
CA GLU A 278 8.38 -20.13 -5.44
C GLU A 278 7.40 -20.27 -6.61
N ILE A 279 7.57 -19.40 -7.60
CA ILE A 279 6.97 -19.53 -8.93
C ILE A 279 8.04 -19.19 -9.94
N LEU A 280 8.58 -20.16 -10.66
CA LEU A 280 9.53 -19.88 -11.74
C LEU A 280 8.77 -19.45 -13.00
N PRO A 281 9.25 -18.44 -13.74
CA PRO A 281 10.52 -17.74 -13.60
C PRO A 281 10.52 -16.54 -12.64
N ILE A 282 9.39 -16.20 -12.01
CA ILE A 282 9.22 -15.01 -11.16
C ILE A 282 10.23 -14.96 -9.99
N GLY A 283 10.50 -16.10 -9.36
CA GLY A 283 11.51 -16.23 -8.30
C GLY A 283 10.93 -16.83 -7.02
N VAL A 284 11.48 -16.42 -5.88
CA VAL A 284 11.07 -16.88 -4.54
C VAL A 284 10.71 -15.69 -3.67
N LEU A 285 9.46 -15.60 -3.24
CA LEU A 285 8.99 -14.66 -2.24
C LEU A 285 9.23 -15.27 -0.85
N VAL A 286 10.08 -14.62 -0.06
CA VAL A 286 10.41 -15.03 1.30
C VAL A 286 9.82 -14.01 2.26
N ASN A 287 9.12 -14.44 3.31
CA ASN A 287 8.61 -13.57 4.36
C ASN A 287 8.74 -14.24 5.73
N HIS A 288 8.86 -13.44 6.79
CA HIS A 288 8.88 -13.93 8.16
C HIS A 288 7.58 -13.59 8.89
N ALA A 289 6.95 -14.58 9.50
CA ALA A 289 5.76 -14.39 10.30
C ALA A 289 6.09 -13.63 11.58
N ARG A 290 5.29 -12.61 11.88
CA ARG A 290 5.45 -11.78 13.07
C ARG A 290 4.11 -11.47 13.72
N ARG A 291 4.00 -11.69 15.03
CA ARG A 291 2.84 -11.30 15.82
C ARG A 291 2.66 -9.79 15.78
N ILE A 292 1.45 -9.37 15.46
CA ILE A 292 1.08 -7.97 15.39
C ILE A 292 0.97 -7.39 16.80
N GLU A 293 1.75 -6.35 17.06
CA GLU A 293 1.69 -5.56 18.29
C GLU A 293 1.10 -4.16 18.02
N PRO A 294 0.44 -3.53 19.00
CA PRO A 294 -0.12 -2.18 18.84
C PRO A 294 0.90 -1.12 18.39
N SER A 295 2.17 -1.28 18.77
CA SER A 295 3.28 -0.41 18.37
C SER A 295 3.56 -0.45 16.87
N TRP A 296 3.29 -1.59 16.21
CA TRP A 296 3.56 -1.81 14.80
C TRP A 296 2.44 -1.26 13.90
N VAL A 297 1.20 -1.33 14.37
CA VAL A 297 0.00 -0.83 13.65
C VAL A 297 -0.34 0.60 14.06
N ALA A 298 0.60 1.33 14.67
CA ALA A 298 0.35 2.66 15.20
C ALA A 298 -0.29 3.55 14.12
N VAL A 299 -1.44 4.15 14.46
CA VAL A 299 -2.17 5.05 13.57
C VAL A 299 -1.23 6.14 13.10
N VAL A 300 -0.92 6.15 11.80
CA VAL A 300 -0.23 7.28 11.18
C VAL A 300 -1.19 8.47 11.31
N LYS A 301 -0.87 9.39 12.22
CA LYS A 301 -1.63 10.64 12.31
C LYS A 301 -1.54 11.31 10.94
N PRO A 302 -2.66 11.79 10.37
CA PRO A 302 -2.59 12.57 9.15
C PRO A 302 -1.56 13.70 9.35
N PRO A 303 -0.80 14.06 8.31
CA PRO A 303 0.20 15.12 8.45
C PRO A 303 -0.48 16.38 8.99
N GLN A 304 0.07 16.93 10.06
CA GLN A 304 -0.45 18.17 10.65
C GLN A 304 -0.41 19.26 9.59
N ARG A 305 -1.57 19.84 9.29
CA ARG A 305 -1.69 20.97 8.34
C ARG A 305 -1.53 22.32 9.00
N VAL A 306 -1.69 22.36 10.33
CA VAL A 306 -1.45 23.54 11.15
C VAL A 306 -0.77 23.13 12.46
N VAL A 307 -0.04 24.06 13.06
CA VAL A 307 0.58 23.87 14.38
C VAL A 307 0.11 24.97 15.33
N ARG A 308 -0.49 24.55 16.45
CA ARG A 308 -0.73 25.40 17.63
C ARG A 308 0.40 25.12 18.61
N ILE A 309 1.11 26.16 19.04
CA ILE A 309 2.37 25.98 19.76
C ILE A 309 2.13 25.98 21.27
N ASP A 310 1.26 26.86 21.76
CA ASP A 310 0.85 26.93 23.16
C ASP A 310 -0.66 26.70 23.31
N PRO A 311 -1.14 25.98 24.35
CA PRO A 311 -2.57 25.81 24.64
C PRO A 311 -3.35 27.11 24.89
N ARG A 312 -2.68 28.25 25.05
CA ARG A 312 -3.28 29.59 25.17
C ARG A 312 -3.39 30.31 23.82
N ASP A 313 -2.76 29.80 22.76
CA ASP A 313 -2.76 30.45 21.45
C ASP A 313 -4.18 30.56 20.89
N THR A 314 -4.57 31.74 20.42
CA THR A 314 -5.85 31.96 19.73
C THR A 314 -5.75 31.67 18.22
N VAL A 315 -4.54 31.40 17.74
CA VAL A 315 -4.24 31.10 16.33
C VAL A 315 -3.35 29.87 16.19
N ALA A 316 -3.40 29.21 15.03
CA ALA A 316 -2.42 28.20 14.63
C ALA A 316 -1.65 28.67 13.38
N VAL A 317 -0.43 28.19 13.19
CA VAL A 317 0.39 28.46 12.00
C VAL A 317 0.16 27.38 10.95
N SER A 318 -0.07 27.78 9.71
CA SER A 318 -0.24 26.86 8.60
C SER A 318 1.07 26.22 8.18
N LEU A 319 1.08 24.89 8.03
CA LEU A 319 2.21 24.08 7.54
C LEU A 319 2.11 23.76 6.04
N GLY A 320 1.10 24.32 5.36
CA GLY A 320 0.93 24.31 3.90
C GLY A 320 -0.02 25.41 3.45
N SER A 321 -0.36 25.48 2.16
CA SER A 321 -1.47 26.34 1.71
C SER A 321 -2.81 25.68 2.06
N LEU A 322 -3.74 26.45 2.64
CA LEU A 322 -5.09 26.01 2.97
C LEU A 322 -6.10 26.78 2.13
N GLU A 323 -7.02 26.05 1.51
CA GLU A 323 -8.11 26.62 0.72
C GLU A 323 -9.39 26.78 1.56
N PRO A 324 -10.29 27.71 1.21
CA PRO A 324 -11.62 27.80 1.81
C PRO A 324 -12.37 26.47 1.79
N GLY A 325 -13.07 26.16 2.88
CA GLY A 325 -13.76 24.89 3.07
C GLY A 325 -12.87 23.77 3.62
N HIS A 326 -11.55 23.97 3.69
CA HIS A 326 -10.66 23.01 4.33
C HIS A 326 -10.96 22.88 5.83
N TRP A 327 -11.22 21.67 6.30
CA TRP A 327 -11.54 21.40 7.70
C TRP A 327 -10.30 20.99 8.49
N ILE A 328 -9.97 21.80 9.51
CA ILE A 328 -8.92 21.54 10.49
C ILE A 328 -9.56 20.80 11.67
N ASN A 329 -9.57 19.48 11.56
CA ASN A 329 -10.28 18.58 12.46
C ASN A 329 -9.83 18.73 13.92
N GLU A 330 -8.53 18.91 14.17
CA GLU A 330 -7.95 18.98 15.52
C GLU A 330 -8.52 20.12 16.38
N TYR A 331 -8.98 21.19 15.73
CA TYR A 331 -9.56 22.37 16.40
C TYR A 331 -11.03 22.59 16.05
N ASN A 332 -11.63 21.70 15.25
CA ASN A 332 -12.98 21.84 14.73
C ASN A 332 -13.22 23.19 14.04
N VAL A 333 -12.30 23.58 13.15
CA VAL A 333 -12.32 24.87 12.44
C VAL A 333 -12.35 24.63 10.93
N THR A 334 -13.27 25.26 10.22
CA THR A 334 -13.27 25.28 8.76
C THR A 334 -12.65 26.57 8.26
N VAL A 335 -11.62 26.46 7.42
CA VAL A 335 -10.93 27.59 6.80
C VAL A 335 -11.91 28.38 5.93
N ARG A 336 -11.90 29.71 6.10
CA ARG A 336 -12.87 30.62 5.46
C ARG A 336 -12.29 31.37 4.27
N ASP A 337 -10.99 31.67 4.34
CA ASP A 337 -10.21 32.36 3.31
C ASP A 337 -8.97 31.56 2.96
N PRO A 338 -8.35 31.75 1.78
CA PRO A 338 -7.05 31.15 1.48
C PRO A 338 -5.99 31.56 2.51
N ILE A 339 -5.27 30.59 3.07
CA ILE A 339 -4.21 30.78 4.07
C ILE A 339 -2.90 30.20 3.54
N PRO A 340 -1.90 31.04 3.20
CA PRO A 340 -0.60 30.56 2.74
C PRO A 340 0.18 29.78 3.79
N PHE A 341 1.19 29.03 3.35
CA PHE A 341 2.20 28.45 4.24
C PHE A 341 2.79 29.50 5.20
N GLY A 342 2.92 29.15 6.48
CA GLY A 342 3.47 30.02 7.53
C GLY A 342 2.52 31.11 8.04
N HIS A 343 1.35 31.28 7.41
CA HIS A 343 0.35 32.25 7.86
C HIS A 343 -0.51 31.69 9.00
N LYS A 344 -1.32 32.54 9.63
CA LYS A 344 -2.07 32.18 10.84
C LYS A 344 -3.54 31.96 10.52
N VAL A 345 -4.13 30.91 11.07
CA VAL A 345 -5.58 30.68 11.08
C VAL A 345 -6.12 30.96 12.48
N ALA A 346 -7.26 31.63 12.57
CA ALA A 346 -7.96 31.83 13.84
C ALA A 346 -8.56 30.52 14.34
N LEU A 347 -8.25 30.13 15.58
CA LEU A 347 -8.82 28.94 16.21
C LEU A 347 -10.13 29.22 16.94
N VAL A 348 -10.32 30.48 17.34
CA VAL A 348 -11.49 30.98 18.07
C VAL A 348 -11.94 32.31 17.45
N PRO A 349 -13.23 32.67 17.55
CA PRO A 349 -13.67 34.01 17.16
C PRO A 349 -13.04 35.07 18.09
N MET A 350 -12.69 36.23 17.51
CA MET A 350 -12.11 37.37 18.20
C MET A 350 -12.86 38.64 17.78
N ALA A 351 -13.36 39.41 18.75
CA ALA A 351 -13.94 40.73 18.56
C ALA A 351 -12.85 41.81 18.41
N VAL A 352 -13.24 43.01 18.00
CA VAL A 352 -12.30 44.15 17.91
C VAL A 352 -11.70 44.44 19.29
N GLY A 353 -10.37 44.53 19.34
CA GLY A 353 -9.61 44.75 20.57
C GLY A 353 -9.19 43.46 21.30
N ASP A 354 -9.73 42.29 20.93
CA ASP A 354 -9.34 41.03 21.53
C ASP A 354 -7.87 40.70 21.23
N ALA A 355 -7.21 40.06 22.19
CA ALA A 355 -5.81 39.66 22.07
C ALA A 355 -5.62 38.54 21.04
N VAL A 356 -4.70 38.75 20.10
CA VAL A 356 -4.19 37.70 19.22
C VAL A 356 -2.97 37.09 19.90
N VAL A 357 -3.06 35.82 20.31
CA VAL A 357 -2.05 35.13 21.12
C VAL A 357 -1.36 34.06 20.29
N LYS A 358 -0.02 34.11 20.26
CA LYS A 358 0.84 33.11 19.62
C LYS A 358 2.08 32.89 20.48
N TYR A 359 2.52 31.64 20.65
CA TYR A 359 3.58 31.26 21.59
C TYR A 359 3.24 31.55 23.05
N GLY A 360 1.95 31.58 23.39
CA GLY A 360 1.46 31.95 24.72
C GLY A 360 1.56 33.44 25.05
N GLU A 361 1.99 34.27 24.09
CA GLU A 361 2.18 35.70 24.24
C GLU A 361 1.27 36.50 23.30
N GLN A 362 0.84 37.68 23.73
CA GLN A 362 0.06 38.56 22.89
C GLN A 362 0.94 39.16 21.79
N ILE A 363 0.65 38.82 20.53
CA ILE A 363 1.37 39.33 19.36
C ILE A 363 0.67 40.54 18.72
N GLY A 364 -0.59 40.78 19.08
CA GLY A 364 -1.41 41.85 18.50
C GLY A 364 -2.78 41.94 19.16
N VAL A 365 -3.59 42.87 18.66
CA VAL A 365 -5.03 42.95 18.91
C VAL A 365 -5.78 42.88 17.59
N ALA A 366 -6.97 42.27 17.59
CA ALA A 366 -7.82 42.23 16.41
C ALA A 366 -8.30 43.65 16.07
N SER A 367 -7.97 44.15 14.88
CA SER A 367 -8.39 45.50 14.41
C SER A 367 -9.78 45.50 13.77
N ARG A 368 -10.31 44.31 13.47
CA ARG A 368 -11.67 44.05 13.01
C ARG A 368 -12.13 42.70 13.56
N PRO A 369 -13.43 42.35 13.55
CA PRO A 369 -13.89 41.03 13.94
C PRO A 369 -13.20 39.93 13.11
N ILE A 370 -12.75 38.86 13.76
CA ILE A 370 -12.11 37.69 13.15
C ILE A 370 -12.94 36.46 13.56
N ALA A 371 -13.52 35.75 12.61
CA ALA A 371 -14.18 34.48 12.88
C ALA A 371 -13.16 33.33 13.01
N ALA A 372 -13.53 32.26 13.71
CA ALA A 372 -12.74 31.03 13.65
C ALA A 372 -12.64 30.55 12.20
N GLY A 373 -11.43 30.21 11.77
CA GLY A 373 -11.12 29.81 10.39
C GLY A 373 -10.68 30.93 9.46
N ASP A 374 -10.74 32.20 9.91
CA ASP A 374 -10.25 33.33 9.12
C ASP A 374 -8.71 33.37 9.09
N HIS A 375 -8.19 33.96 8.02
CA HIS A 375 -6.78 34.28 7.89
C HIS A 375 -6.40 35.46 8.81
N VAL A 376 -5.50 35.23 9.76
CA VAL A 376 -5.01 36.25 10.71
C VAL A 376 -3.68 36.86 10.23
N HIS A 377 -3.72 38.13 9.83
CA HIS A 377 -2.57 38.84 9.27
C HIS A 377 -2.65 40.36 9.56
N THR A 378 -1.69 41.12 9.03
CA THR A 378 -1.61 42.60 9.16
C THR A 378 -2.86 43.37 8.73
N HIS A 379 -3.77 42.75 7.95
CA HIS A 379 -4.99 43.39 7.51
C HIS A 379 -6.12 43.36 8.58
N ASN A 380 -6.01 42.49 9.58
CA ASN A 380 -6.99 42.32 10.67
C ASN A 380 -6.36 42.27 12.07
N VAL A 381 -5.04 42.49 12.17
CA VAL A 381 -4.30 42.54 13.44
C VAL A 381 -3.41 43.77 13.49
N GLU A 382 -3.48 44.49 14.61
CA GLU A 382 -2.56 45.56 14.97
C GLU A 382 -1.54 45.08 16.00
N SER A 383 -0.26 45.35 15.78
CA SER A 383 0.82 44.98 16.71
C SER A 383 0.76 45.84 17.97
N VAL A 384 0.81 45.20 19.14
CA VAL A 384 0.96 45.87 20.45
C VAL A 384 2.43 46.08 20.87
N ARG A 385 3.41 45.56 20.11
CA ARG A 385 4.82 45.95 20.27
C ARG A 385 5.05 47.26 19.52
N GLY A 386 5.31 48.33 20.29
CA GLY A 386 5.23 49.73 19.86
C GLY A 386 6.10 50.13 18.66
N ARG A 387 5.56 51.08 17.88
CA ARG A 387 6.35 52.09 17.16
C ARG A 387 7.04 52.94 18.22
N GLY A 388 8.37 52.99 18.21
CA GLY A 388 9.20 53.71 19.17
C GLY A 388 9.32 55.22 18.90
N ASP A 389 8.34 55.84 18.23
CA ASP A 389 8.56 57.13 17.56
C ASP A 389 7.48 58.20 17.81
N LEU A 390 6.59 58.05 18.81
CA LEU A 390 5.64 59.12 19.19
C LEU A 390 5.44 59.28 20.70
N SER A 391 6.42 59.92 21.35
CA SER A 391 6.28 60.76 22.56
C SER A 391 7.65 61.43 22.74
N VAL A 392 7.88 62.73 22.56
CA VAL A 392 7.42 63.84 23.43
C VAL A 392 7.61 65.18 22.69
N GLU A 393 6.51 65.89 22.42
CA GLU A 393 6.42 67.36 22.34
C GLU A 393 5.01 67.68 22.86
N GLY A 394 4.74 68.57 23.80
CA GLY A 394 5.52 69.52 24.56
C GLY A 394 4.63 70.03 25.70
N SER A 395 5.20 70.28 26.87
CA SER A 395 4.53 71.00 27.95
C SER A 395 5.40 72.18 28.34
N GLU A 396 5.14 73.31 27.69
CA GLU A 396 5.62 74.62 28.11
C GLU A 396 4.41 75.51 28.41
N GLN A 397 4.47 76.12 29.60
CA GLN A 397 3.86 77.38 30.03
C GLN A 397 2.57 77.38 30.88
N SER A 398 2.79 78.06 32.03
CA SER A 398 1.94 78.62 33.10
C SER A 398 1.17 77.69 34.03
#